data_AF-A0A2R6W024-F1
#
_entry.id   AF-A0A2R6W024-F1
#
_cell.length_a   1.000
_cell.length_b   1.000
_cell.length_c   1.000
_cell.angle_alpha   90.00
_cell.angle_beta   90.00
_cell.angle_gamma   90.00
#
_symmetry.space_group_name_H-M   'P 1'
#
loop_
_entity.id
_entity.type
_entity.pdbx_description
1 polymer ?
#
loop_
_entity_poly.entity_id
_entity_poly.type
_entity_poly.pdbx_seq_one_letter_code
_entity_poly.pdbx_strand_id
1 'polypeptide(L)'
;MGLAKMEIERFNGKGDFALWRQRMKAILVQMKISKTIDPEAKHAESITAEDKAEMNELAYSTIGLYLGDKVLREVANEKTAIGVWAKL
;
A
#
# COMPACT_ATOMS: atom_id res chain seq x y z
N MET A 1 -8.95 -19.43 -4.67
CA MET A 1 -9.90 -18.32 -4.91
C MET A 1 -9.18 -17.30 -5.74
N GLY A 2 -9.66 -17.03 -6.96
CA GLY A 2 -9.05 -16.00 -7.80
C GLY A 2 -9.08 -14.68 -7.04
N LEU A 3 -7.92 -14.04 -6.88
CA LEU A 3 -7.87 -12.62 -6.58
C LEU A 3 -8.76 -11.97 -7.64
N ALA A 4 -9.99 -11.59 -7.27
CA ALA A 4 -10.79 -10.74 -8.10
C ALA A 4 -9.87 -9.58 -8.41
N LYS A 5 -9.47 -9.44 -9.68
CA LYS A 5 -8.73 -8.28 -10.17
C LYS A 5 -9.62 -7.10 -9.79
N MET A 6 -9.40 -6.52 -8.61
CA MET A 6 -9.90 -5.21 -8.31
C MET A 6 -9.10 -4.34 -9.26
N GLU A 7 -9.69 -4.09 -10.42
CA GLU A 7 -9.21 -3.17 -11.45
C GLU A 7 -9.31 -1.75 -10.89
N ILE A 8 -8.53 -1.48 -9.84
CA ILE A 8 -8.24 -0.13 -9.42
C ILE A 8 -7.36 0.45 -10.53
N GLU A 9 -7.85 1.51 -11.14
CA GLU A 9 -7.04 2.30 -12.06
C GLU A 9 -5.80 2.82 -11.36
N ARG A 10 -4.67 2.83 -12.07
CA ARG A 10 -3.43 3.38 -11.53
C ARG A 10 -3.61 4.86 -11.22
N PHE A 11 -3.23 5.28 -10.02
CA PHE A 11 -3.33 6.68 -9.65
C PHE A 11 -2.20 7.49 -10.28
N ASN A 12 -2.55 8.33 -11.24
CA ASN A 12 -1.62 9.19 -11.98
C ASN A 12 -1.51 10.60 -11.40
N GLY A 13 -2.10 10.86 -10.23
CA GLY A 13 -2.13 12.19 -9.60
C GLY A 13 -3.31 13.06 -10.03
N LYS A 14 -4.25 12.54 -10.82
CA LYS A 14 -5.47 13.23 -11.24
C LYS A 14 -6.71 12.43 -10.80
N GLY A 15 -7.81 13.13 -10.53
CA GLY A 15 -9.09 12.55 -10.11
C GLY A 15 -9.22 12.36 -8.59
N ASP A 16 -10.15 11.51 -8.19
CA ASP A 16 -10.50 11.27 -6.78
C ASP A 16 -9.46 10.42 -6.05
N PHE A 17 -8.41 11.09 -5.57
CA PHE A 17 -7.39 10.46 -4.73
C PHE A 17 -8.00 9.77 -3.50
N ALA A 18 -8.98 10.40 -2.85
CA ALA A 18 -9.66 9.82 -1.68
C ALA A 18 -10.31 8.47 -2.00
N LEU A 19 -10.97 8.35 -3.15
CA LEU A 19 -11.58 7.09 -3.60
C LEU A 19 -10.52 6.04 -3.93
N TRP A 20 -9.46 6.43 -4.65
CA TRP A 20 -8.35 5.52 -4.95
C TRP A 20 -7.70 5.01 -3.66
N ARG A 21 -7.43 5.90 -2.70
CA ARG A 21 -6.82 5.56 -1.41
C ARG A 21 -7.70 4.61 -0.59
N GLN A 22 -9.02 4.82 -0.57
CA GLN A 22 -9.94 3.90 0.09
C GLN A 22 -9.94 2.51 -0.55
N ARG A 23 -9.98 2.43 -1.89
CA ARG A 23 -9.91 1.14 -2.59
C ARG A 23 -8.57 0.43 -2.36
N MET A 24 -7.46 1.18 -2.37
CA MET A 24 -6.13 0.64 -2.05
C MET A 24 -6.07 0.08 -0.63
N LYS A 25 -6.60 0.82 0.36
CA LYS A 25 -6.68 0.33 1.75
C LYS A 25 -7.45 -0.98 1.83
N ALA A 26 -8.54 -1.13 1.07
CA ALA A 26 -9.31 -2.38 1.01
C ALA A 26 -8.49 -3.55 0.45
N ILE A 27 -7.67 -3.35 -0.59
CA ILE A 27 -6.76 -4.39 -1.12
C ILE A 27 -5.74 -4.80 -0.05
N LEU A 28 -5.11 -3.84 0.61
CA LEU A 28 -4.11 -4.12 1.65
C LEU A 28 -4.73 -4.88 2.84
N VAL A 29 -5.99 -4.59 3.20
CA VAL A 29 -6.73 -5.35 4.22
C VAL A 29 -7.00 -6.78 3.75
N GLN A 30 -7.43 -6.99 2.50
CA GLN A 30 -7.65 -8.33 1.95
C GLN A 30 -6.37 -9.17 1.92
N MET A 31 -5.24 -8.53 1.61
CA MET A 31 -3.91 -9.14 1.65
C MET A 31 -3.36 -9.29 3.08
N LYS A 32 -4.10 -8.84 4.11
CA LYS A 32 -3.71 -8.82 5.53
C LYS A 32 -2.43 -8.01 5.84
N ILE A 33 -2.01 -7.14 4.91
CA ILE A 33 -0.82 -6.29 5.04
C ILE A 33 -1.15 -4.84 5.38
N SER A 34 -2.42 -4.49 5.59
CA SER A 34 -2.83 -3.12 5.98
C SER A 34 -2.15 -2.59 7.24
N LYS A 35 -1.69 -3.48 8.13
CA LYS A 35 -0.97 -3.11 9.35
C LYS A 35 0.37 -2.41 9.08
N THR A 36 0.95 -2.53 7.89
CA THR A 36 2.25 -1.89 7.57
C THR A 36 2.13 -0.43 7.18
N ILE A 37 0.94 0.00 6.75
CA ILE A 37 0.64 1.41 6.43
C ILE A 37 -0.12 2.12 7.54
N ASP A 38 -0.52 1.39 8.58
CA ASP A 38 -1.30 1.90 9.70
C ASP A 38 -0.36 2.19 10.88
N PRO A 39 -0.05 3.46 11.18
CA PRO A 39 0.91 3.84 12.22
C PRO A 39 0.43 3.46 13.64
N GLU A 40 -0.88 3.21 13.80
CA GLU A 40 -1.50 2.84 15.07
C GLU A 40 -1.67 1.32 15.24
N ALA A 41 -1.19 0.51 14.28
CA ALA A 41 -1.16 -0.95 14.37
C ALA A 41 -0.11 -1.43 15.41
N LYS A 42 -0.29 -1.03 16.67
CA LYS A 42 0.47 -1.49 17.84
C LYS A 42 0.11 -2.92 18.24
N HIS A 43 -0.99 -3.48 17.70
CA HIS A 43 -1.47 -4.83 18.01
C HIS A 43 -0.89 -5.93 17.09
N ALA A 44 0.43 -5.93 16.97
CA ALA A 44 1.17 -6.93 16.22
C ALA A 44 2.18 -7.66 17.11
N GLU A 45 1.86 -7.86 18.40
CA GLU A 45 2.72 -8.59 19.36
C GLU A 45 3.05 -10.02 18.91
N SER A 46 2.31 -10.56 17.94
CA SER A 46 2.54 -11.90 17.34
C SER A 46 3.21 -11.87 15.97
N ILE A 47 3.55 -10.70 15.42
CA ILE A 47 4.19 -10.58 14.09
C ILE A 47 5.69 -10.48 14.29
N THR A 48 6.44 -11.41 13.69
CA THR A 48 7.91 -11.40 13.78
C THR A 48 8.50 -10.23 13.00
N ALA A 49 9.77 -9.90 13.25
CA ALA A 49 10.46 -8.87 12.49
C ALA A 49 10.56 -9.24 10.99
N GLU A 50 10.71 -10.53 10.67
CA GLU A 50 10.74 -11.05 9.31
C GLU A 50 9.37 -10.91 8.62
N ASP A 51 8.28 -11.32 9.27
CA ASP A 51 6.93 -11.10 8.75
C ASP A 51 6.67 -9.61 8.49
N LYS A 52 7.10 -8.73 9.40
CA LYS A 52 6.92 -7.29 9.24
C LYS A 52 7.69 -6.74 8.04
N ALA A 53 8.89 -7.25 7.78
CA ALA A 53 9.68 -6.88 6.61
C ALA A 53 9.00 -7.35 5.31
N GLU A 54 8.57 -8.62 5.27
CA GLU A 54 7.86 -9.19 4.11
C GLU A 54 6.57 -8.44 3.82
N MET A 55 5.75 -8.17 4.86
CA MET A 55 4.51 -7.40 4.71
C MET A 55 4.78 -5.97 4.22
N ASN A 56 5.90 -5.37 4.60
CA ASN A 56 6.29 -4.03 4.13
C ASN A 56 6.70 -4.07 2.65
N GLU A 57 7.47 -5.07 2.23
CA GLU A 57 7.85 -5.25 0.82
C GLU A 57 6.62 -5.53 -0.06
N LEU A 58 5.70 -6.37 0.42
CA LEU A 58 4.43 -6.66 -0.25
C LEU A 58 3.56 -5.41 -0.37
N ALA A 59 3.44 -4.61 0.71
CA ALA A 59 2.64 -3.39 0.69
C ALA A 59 3.26 -2.33 -0.22
N TYR A 60 4.59 -2.15 -0.17
CA TYR A 60 5.32 -1.25 -1.04
C TYR A 60 5.14 -1.61 -2.51
N SER A 61 5.34 -2.89 -2.85
CA SER A 61 5.19 -3.40 -4.22
C SER A 61 3.75 -3.28 -4.70
N THR A 62 2.77 -3.62 -3.85
CA THR A 62 1.34 -3.51 -4.18
C THR A 62 0.98 -2.06 -4.46
N ILE A 63 1.29 -1.13 -3.55
CA ILE A 63 1.01 0.30 -3.76
C ILE A 63 1.64 0.77 -5.08
N GLY A 64 2.92 0.44 -5.31
CA GLY A 64 3.63 0.79 -6.53
C GLY A 64 2.96 0.30 -7.83
N LEU A 65 2.44 -0.93 -7.86
CA LEU A 65 1.74 -1.50 -9.02
C LEU A 65 0.46 -0.74 -9.42
N TYR A 66 -0.14 -0.04 -8.45
CA TYR A 66 -1.36 0.74 -8.61
C TYR A 66 -1.10 2.26 -8.64
N LEU A 67 0.16 2.68 -8.73
CA LEU A 67 0.53 4.07 -9.01
C LEU A 67 0.89 4.22 -10.49
N GLY A 68 0.61 5.39 -11.05
CA GLY A 68 1.07 5.78 -12.38
C GLY A 68 2.50 6.31 -12.34
N ASP A 69 3.19 6.30 -13.48
CA ASP A 69 4.63 6.63 -13.59
C ASP A 69 5.02 7.97 -12.96
N LYS A 70 4.14 8.99 -13.10
CA LYS A 70 4.35 10.30 -12.49
C LYS A 70 4.40 10.22 -10.97
N VAL A 71 3.43 9.55 -10.35
CA VAL A 71 3.33 9.45 -8.89
C VAL A 71 4.40 8.50 -8.35
N LEU A 72 4.71 7.42 -9.07
CA LEU A 72 5.84 6.54 -8.77
C LEU A 72 7.14 7.32 -8.65
N ARG A 73 7.42 8.26 -9.57
CA ARG A 73 8.62 9.09 -9.52
C ARG A 73 8.68 10.01 -8.28
N GLU A 74 7.53 10.52 -7.82
CA GLU A 74 7.45 11.38 -6.63
C GLU A 74 7.73 10.61 -5.33
N VAL A 75 7.26 9.36 -5.27
CA VAL A 75 7.43 8.48 -4.09
C VAL A 75 8.67 7.58 -4.16
N ALA A 76 9.40 7.58 -5.28
CA ALA A 76 10.59 6.72 -5.49
C ALA A 76 11.72 6.92 -4.47
N ASN A 77 11.74 8.06 -3.76
CA ASN A 77 12.70 8.33 -2.69
C ASN A 77 12.32 7.64 -1.35
N GLU A 78 11.06 7.21 -1.21
CA GLU A 78 10.60 6.50 -0.01
C GLU A 78 10.97 5.02 -0.09
N LYS A 79 11.54 4.48 0.99
CA LYS A 79 11.98 3.07 1.07
C LYS A 79 11.01 2.17 1.85
N THR A 80 9.94 2.75 2.39
CA THR A 80 8.99 2.04 3.26
C THR A 80 7.57 2.22 2.73
N ALA A 81 6.73 1.19 2.88
CA ALA A 81 5.34 1.27 2.46
C ALA A 81 4.60 2.40 3.18
N ILE A 82 4.89 2.61 4.47
CA ILE A 82 4.32 3.70 5.26
C ILE A 82 4.78 5.08 4.79
N GLY A 83 6.05 5.22 4.39
CA GLY A 83 6.58 6.47 3.85
C GLY A 83 5.92 6.84 2.53
N VAL A 84 5.81 5.87 1.62
CA VAL A 84 5.02 6.03 0.38
C VAL A 84 3.57 6.41 0.72
N TRP A 85 2.92 5.67 1.62
CA TRP A 85 1.51 5.90 1.98
C TRP A 85 1.23 7.24 2.67
N ALA A 86 2.20 7.79 3.39
CA ALA A 86 2.10 9.09 4.03
C ALA A 86 2.35 10.25 3.05
N LYS A 87 3.13 10.00 2.00
CA LYS A 87 3.48 10.99 0.97
C LYS A 87 2.46 11.09 -0.16
N LEU A 88 1.74 9.99 -0.43
CA LEU A 88 0.57 9.94 -1.31
C LEU A 88 -0.57 10.80 -0.75
#